data_AF-A0A957E4K3-F1
#
_entry.id   AF-A0A957E4K3-F1
#
_cell.length_a   1.000
_cell.length_b   1.000
_cell.length_c   1.000
_cell.angle_alpha   90.00
_cell.angle_beta   90.00
_cell.angle_gamma   90.00
#
_symmetry.space_group_name_H-M   'P 1'
#
loop_
_entity.id
_entity.type
_entity.pdbx_description
1 polymer ?
#
loop_
_entity_poly.entity_id
_entity_poly.type
_entity_poly.pdbx_seq_one_letter_code
_entity_poly.pdbx_strand_id
1 'polypeptide(L)'
;MPQLPKFKNDEEVAVWFDTHDTAVYMDSMEEVEIDLRIPKSLHNQVRELASEEGVSMNQFVMLALAEKVATLQAVGYLEERAKRGNREKLLAVLAKAPDVEPEEYDRL
;
A
#
# COMPACT_ATOMS: atom_id res chain seq x y z
N MET A 1 -4.44 12.61 -3.63
CA MET A 1 -5.70 12.99 -2.98
C MET A 1 -5.76 14.50 -2.91
N PRO A 2 -6.81 15.14 -3.42
CA PRO A 2 -6.99 16.57 -3.27
C PRO A 2 -7.14 16.91 -1.78
N GLN A 3 -6.44 17.95 -1.32
CA GLN A 3 -6.49 18.39 0.07
C GLN A 3 -7.68 19.34 0.26
N LEU A 4 -8.44 19.16 1.33
CA LEU A 4 -9.50 20.10 1.69
C LEU A 4 -8.89 21.44 2.14
N PRO A 5 -9.49 22.58 1.76
CA PRO A 5 -9.13 23.88 2.32
C PRO A 5 -9.29 23.88 3.85
N LYS A 6 -8.56 24.77 4.53
CA LYS A 6 -8.80 25.02 5.95
C LYS A 6 -9.97 25.99 6.09
N PHE A 7 -11.03 25.56 6.74
CA PHE A 7 -12.21 26.37 7.03
C PHE A 7 -12.16 26.93 8.46
N LYS A 8 -12.68 28.13 8.66
CA LYS A 8 -12.70 28.80 9.96
C LYS A 8 -13.98 28.52 10.75
N ASN A 9 -15.07 28.19 10.07
CA ASN A 9 -16.38 27.89 10.65
C ASN A 9 -17.25 27.07 9.68
N ASP A 10 -18.35 26.53 10.20
CA ASP A 10 -19.26 25.64 9.46
C ASP A 10 -20.03 26.33 8.32
N GLU A 11 -20.23 27.66 8.40
CA GLU A 11 -20.85 28.45 7.33
C GLU A 11 -19.95 28.54 6.09
N GLU A 12 -18.64 28.72 6.30
CA GLU A 12 -17.64 28.70 5.24
C GLU A 12 -17.55 27.32 4.59
N VAL A 13 -17.71 26.26 5.38
CA VAL A 13 -17.82 24.88 4.87
C VAL A 13 -19.04 24.77 3.95
N ALA A 14 -20.23 25.10 4.42
CA ALA A 14 -21.47 24.94 3.65
C ALA A 14 -21.44 25.71 2.32
N VAL A 15 -21.02 26.98 2.35
CA VAL A 15 -20.90 27.80 1.13
C VAL A 15 -19.89 27.20 0.15
N TRP A 16 -18.79 26.64 0.65
CA TRP A 16 -17.78 26.02 -0.21
C TRP A 16 -18.30 24.76 -0.89
N PHE A 17 -19.02 23.89 -0.15
CA PHE A 17 -19.63 22.67 -0.69
C PHE A 17 -20.70 22.95 -1.76
N ASP A 18 -21.43 24.06 -1.64
CA ASP A 18 -22.45 24.47 -2.62
C ASP A 18 -21.88 25.13 -3.89
N THR A 19 -20.64 25.65 -3.82
CA THR A 19 -20.02 26.45 -4.90
C THR A 19 -18.94 25.72 -5.68
N HIS A 20 -18.45 24.58 -5.18
CA HIS A 20 -17.38 23.81 -5.79
C HIS A 20 -17.85 22.42 -6.19
N ASP A 21 -17.26 21.87 -7.25
CA ASP A 21 -17.45 20.47 -7.60
C ASP A 21 -16.79 19.58 -6.55
N THR A 22 -17.58 19.12 -5.60
CA THR A 22 -17.15 18.27 -4.49
C THR A 22 -17.15 16.78 -4.84
N ALA A 23 -17.59 16.40 -6.05
CA ALA A 23 -17.65 15.00 -6.47
C ALA A 23 -16.27 14.33 -6.39
N VAL A 24 -15.20 15.07 -6.73
CA VAL A 24 -13.81 14.57 -6.65
C VAL A 24 -13.37 14.27 -5.21
N TYR A 25 -13.92 14.99 -4.22
CA TYR A 25 -13.64 14.75 -2.81
C TYR A 25 -14.52 13.62 -2.24
N MET A 26 -15.79 13.57 -2.66
CA MET A 26 -16.75 12.56 -2.24
C MET A 26 -16.39 11.17 -2.77
N ASP A 27 -15.98 11.05 -4.05
CA ASP A 27 -15.50 9.81 -4.67
C ASP A 27 -14.29 9.21 -3.92
N SER A 28 -13.43 10.08 -3.37
CA SER A 28 -12.28 9.65 -2.57
C SER A 28 -12.62 9.20 -1.14
N MET A 29 -13.84 9.48 -0.67
CA MET A 29 -14.34 9.13 0.66
C MET A 29 -15.43 8.06 0.62
N GLU A 30 -15.78 7.54 -0.56
CA GLU A 30 -16.84 6.57 -0.72
C GLU A 30 -16.38 5.19 -0.25
N GLU A 31 -16.94 4.72 0.87
CA GLU A 31 -16.83 3.32 1.27
C GLU A 31 -17.70 2.47 0.35
N VAL A 32 -17.08 1.50 -0.34
CA VAL A 32 -17.78 0.60 -1.25
C VAL A 32 -17.96 -0.77 -0.58
N GLU A 33 -19.19 -1.29 -0.59
CA GLU A 33 -19.49 -2.65 -0.15
C GLU A 33 -19.20 -3.66 -1.28
N ILE A 34 -18.54 -4.78 -0.93
CA ILE A 34 -18.17 -5.82 -1.89
C ILE A 34 -18.86 -7.13 -1.51
N ASP A 35 -19.85 -7.54 -2.32
CA ASP A 35 -20.49 -8.85 -2.22
C ASP A 35 -19.70 -9.92 -2.99
N LEU A 36 -19.11 -10.86 -2.25
CA LEU A 36 -18.31 -11.95 -2.83
C LEU A 36 -18.95 -13.32 -2.61
N ARG A 37 -18.97 -14.13 -3.67
CA ARG A 37 -19.28 -15.57 -3.58
C ARG A 37 -17.99 -16.36 -3.60
N ILE A 38 -17.66 -17.00 -2.47
CA ILE A 38 -16.45 -17.82 -2.34
C ILE A 38 -16.79 -19.28 -2.01
N PRO A 39 -15.92 -20.24 -2.37
CA PRO A 39 -16.08 -21.63 -1.95
C PRO A 39 -16.15 -21.76 -0.43
N LYS A 40 -16.99 -22.69 0.06
CA LYS A 40 -17.16 -22.94 1.52
C LYS A 40 -15.84 -23.27 2.22
N SER A 41 -14.93 -23.98 1.55
CA SER A 41 -13.59 -24.28 2.07
C SER A 41 -12.78 -23.01 2.35
N LEU A 42 -12.79 -22.05 1.42
CA LEU A 42 -12.08 -20.80 1.59
C LEU A 42 -12.70 -19.95 2.71
N HIS A 43 -14.03 -19.86 2.76
CA HIS A 43 -14.72 -19.18 3.86
C HIS A 43 -14.35 -19.75 5.24
N ASN A 44 -14.18 -21.08 5.36
CA ASN A 44 -13.74 -21.69 6.60
C ASN A 44 -12.30 -21.34 6.96
N GLN A 45 -11.38 -21.41 5.99
CA GLN A 45 -9.98 -21.05 6.20
C GLN A 45 -9.82 -19.59 6.63
N VAL A 46 -10.51 -18.66 5.96
CA VAL A 46 -10.47 -17.24 6.32
C VAL A 46 -10.99 -17.01 7.73
N ARG A 47 -12.04 -17.74 8.15
CA ARG A 47 -12.57 -17.66 9.52
C ARG A 47 -11.58 -18.15 10.57
N GLU A 48 -10.91 -19.28 10.30
CA GLU A 48 -9.91 -19.85 11.20
C GLU A 48 -8.72 -18.89 11.36
N LEU A 49 -8.17 -18.40 10.24
CA LEU A 49 -7.05 -17.46 10.25
C LEU A 49 -7.40 -16.13 10.93
N ALA A 50 -8.59 -15.58 10.67
CA ALA A 50 -9.06 -14.37 11.35
C ALA A 50 -9.16 -14.59 12.88
N SER A 51 -9.61 -15.78 13.30
CA SER A 51 -9.68 -16.13 14.72
C SER A 51 -8.29 -16.28 15.36
N GLU A 52 -7.32 -16.84 14.64
CA GLU A 52 -5.92 -16.97 15.10
C GLU A 52 -5.26 -15.59 15.28
N GLU A 53 -5.53 -14.65 14.36
CA GLU A 53 -5.09 -13.26 14.42
C GLU A 53 -5.89 -12.39 15.42
N GLY A 54 -6.99 -12.92 15.97
CA GLY A 54 -7.83 -12.20 16.93
C GLY A 54 -8.61 -11.02 16.34
N VAL A 55 -8.91 -11.04 15.04
CA VAL A 55 -9.63 -9.99 14.31
C VAL A 55 -10.94 -10.52 13.72
N SER A 56 -11.84 -9.61 13.33
CA SER A 56 -13.02 -10.02 12.58
C SER A 56 -12.67 -10.50 11.17
N MET A 57 -13.53 -11.36 10.60
CA MET A 57 -13.35 -11.85 9.23
C MET A 57 -13.27 -10.71 8.20
N ASN A 58 -14.08 -9.66 8.36
CA ASN A 58 -14.05 -8.51 7.45
C ASN A 58 -12.72 -7.77 7.54
N GLN A 59 -12.21 -7.53 8.76
CA GLN A 59 -10.91 -6.88 8.94
C GLN A 59 -9.78 -7.72 8.36
N PHE A 60 -9.80 -9.04 8.58
CA PHE A 60 -8.83 -9.94 8.00
C PHE A 60 -8.83 -9.87 6.47
N VAL A 61 -10.01 -9.92 5.83
CA VAL A 61 -10.15 -9.81 4.37
C VAL A 61 -9.64 -8.46 3.87
N MET A 62 -9.97 -7.36 4.57
CA MET A 62 -9.49 -6.03 4.21
C MET A 62 -7.97 -5.90 4.31
N LEU A 63 -7.36 -6.44 5.36
CA LEU A 63 -5.90 -6.48 5.51
C LEU A 63 -5.25 -7.30 4.39
N ALA A 64 -5.75 -8.51 4.14
CA ALA A 64 -5.24 -9.37 3.07
C ALA A 64 -5.36 -8.70 1.67
N LEU A 65 -6.45 -7.98 1.41
CA LEU A 65 -6.63 -7.18 0.20
C LEU A 65 -5.59 -6.05 0.12
N ALA A 66 -5.42 -5.28 1.18
CA ALA A 66 -4.46 -4.19 1.24
C ALA A 66 -3.03 -4.69 1.02
N GLU A 67 -2.65 -5.79 1.67
CA GLU A 67 -1.36 -6.46 1.50
C GLU A 67 -1.14 -6.96 0.07
N LYS A 68 -2.16 -7.58 -0.53
CA LYS A 68 -2.06 -8.05 -1.91
C LYS A 68 -1.84 -6.89 -2.89
N VAL A 69 -2.57 -5.79 -2.71
CA VAL A 69 -2.41 -4.58 -3.53
C VAL A 69 -1.00 -3.99 -3.34
N ALA A 70 -0.55 -3.80 -2.10
CA ALA A 70 0.76 -3.26 -1.81
C ALA A 70 1.88 -4.13 -2.41
N THR A 71 1.75 -5.46 -2.32
CA THR A 71 2.70 -6.41 -2.90
C THR A 71 2.78 -6.25 -4.42
N LEU A 72 1.64 -6.21 -5.11
CA LEU A 72 1.60 -6.07 -6.57
C LEU A 72 2.17 -4.72 -7.02
N GLN A 73 1.88 -3.65 -6.28
CA GLN A 73 2.46 -2.32 -6.54
C GLN A 73 3.98 -2.29 -6.34
N ALA A 74 4.47 -2.94 -5.28
CA ALA A 74 5.90 -3.03 -5.00
C ALA A 74 6.65 -3.78 -6.12
N VAL A 75 6.08 -4.88 -6.62
CA VAL A 75 6.64 -5.62 -7.76
C VAL A 75 6.74 -4.71 -8.99
N GLY A 76 5.64 -4.04 -9.38
CA GLY A 76 5.65 -3.13 -10.52
C GLY A 76 6.66 -1.98 -10.36
N TYR A 77 6.78 -1.41 -9.17
CA TYR A 77 7.78 -0.38 -8.88
C TYR A 77 9.22 -0.91 -9.07
N LEU A 78 9.53 -2.10 -8.57
CA LEU A 78 10.85 -2.70 -8.71
C LEU A 78 11.18 -3.00 -10.17
N GLU A 79 10.21 -3.46 -10.97
CA GLU A 79 10.36 -3.68 -12.41
C GLU A 79 10.67 -2.36 -13.15
N GLU A 80 9.91 -1.29 -12.90
CA GLU A 80 10.16 0.03 -13.49
C GLU A 80 11.49 0.63 -13.05
N ARG A 81 11.90 0.39 -11.80
CA ARG A 81 13.22 0.76 -11.31
C ARG A 81 14.32 -0.05 -12.00
N ALA A 82 14.12 -1.34 -12.20
CA ALA A 82 15.08 -2.23 -12.87
C ALA A 82 15.33 -1.80 -14.32
N LYS A 83 14.30 -1.33 -15.04
CA LYS A 83 14.45 -0.76 -16.41
C LYS A 83 15.40 0.43 -16.47
N ARG A 84 15.52 1.19 -15.38
CA ARG A 84 16.45 2.33 -15.25
C ARG A 84 17.84 1.91 -14.76
N GLY A 85 18.00 0.65 -14.36
CA GLY A 85 19.26 0.10 -13.88
C GLY A 85 20.27 -0.07 -15.01
N ASN A 86 21.55 0.08 -14.69
CA ASN A 86 22.65 -0.25 -15.60
C ASN A 86 23.64 -1.15 -14.88
N ARG A 87 23.74 -2.40 -15.35
CA ARG A 87 24.57 -3.45 -14.73
C ARG A 87 26.05 -3.09 -14.77
N GLU A 88 26.54 -2.49 -15.84
CA GLU A 88 27.95 -2.10 -15.97
C GLU A 88 28.30 -1.00 -14.98
N LYS A 89 27.45 0.01 -14.83
CA LYS A 89 27.62 1.07 -13.82
C LYS A 89 27.62 0.49 -12.41
N LEU A 90 26.74 -0.46 -12.12
CA LEU A 90 26.71 -1.15 -10.83
C LEU A 90 28.03 -1.88 -10.57
N LEU A 91 28.51 -2.69 -11.51
CA LEU A 91 29.77 -3.42 -11.38
C LEU A 91 30.98 -2.47 -11.24
N ALA A 92 30.99 -1.36 -11.97
CA ALA A 92 32.03 -0.34 -11.86
C ALA A 92 32.05 0.34 -10.48
N VAL A 93 30.91 0.45 -9.80
CA VAL A 93 30.84 0.92 -8.42
C VAL A 93 31.32 -0.17 -7.46
N LEU A 94 30.87 -1.41 -7.63
CA LEU A 94 31.28 -2.54 -6.78
C LEU A 94 32.79 -2.80 -6.85
N ALA A 95 33.41 -2.66 -8.03
CA ALA A 95 34.86 -2.80 -8.21
C ALA A 95 35.70 -1.76 -7.47
N LYS A 96 35.08 -0.70 -6.90
CA LYS A 96 35.77 0.27 -6.05
C LYS A 96 35.90 -0.20 -4.60
N ALA A 97 35.15 -1.24 -4.21
CA ALA A 97 35.32 -1.83 -2.90
C ALA A 97 36.72 -2.47 -2.82
N PRO A 98 37.50 -2.19 -1.76
CA PRO A 98 38.81 -2.79 -1.58
C PRO A 98 38.67 -4.30 -1.35
N ASP A 99 39.54 -5.07 -2.00
CA ASP A 99 39.65 -6.52 -1.80
C ASP A 99 40.50 -6.79 -0.56
N VAL A 100 39.89 -6.63 0.61
CA VAL A 100 40.51 -6.80 1.93
C VAL A 100 39.61 -7.63 2.84
N GLU A 101 40.23 -8.27 3.83
CA GLU A 101 39.49 -9.01 4.85
C GLU A 101 38.50 -8.09 5.58
N PRO A 102 37.27 -8.56 5.87
CA PRO A 102 36.32 -7.83 6.70
C PRO A 102 36.90 -7.56 8.09
N GLU A 103 36.50 -6.41 8.64
CA GLU A 103 36.74 -6.04 10.02
C GLU A 103 36.15 -7.12 10.96
N GLU A 104 36.71 -7.25 12.16
CA GLU A 104 36.37 -8.35 13.08
C GLU A 104 34.87 -8.41 13.43
N TYR A 105 34.20 -7.26 13.51
CA TYR A 105 32.76 -7.15 13.79
C TYR A 105 31.86 -7.43 12.58
N ASP A 106 32.41 -7.45 11.36
CA ASP A 106 31.71 -7.76 10.11
C ASP A 106 31.88 -9.23 9.68
N ARG A 107 32.58 -10.04 10.49
CA ARG A 107 32.75 -11.48 10.26
C ARG A 107 31.51 -12.25 10.75
N LEU A 108 31.07 -13.24 9.97
CA LEU A 108 29.93 -14.13 10.27
C LEU A 108 30.26 -15.19 11.33
#